data_AF-G6YC65-F1
#
_entry.id   AF-G6YC65-F1
#
_cell.length_a   1.000
_cell.length_b   1.000
_cell.length_c   1.000
_cell.angle_alpha   90.00
_cell.angle_beta   90.00
_cell.angle_gamma   90.00
#
_symmetry.space_group_name_H-M   'P 1'
#
loop_
_entity.id
_entity.type
_entity.pdbx_description
1 polymer ?
#
loop_
_entity_poly.entity_id
_entity_poly.type
_entity_poly.pdbx_seq_one_letter_code
_entity_poly.pdbx_strand_id
1 'polypeptide(L)'
;FATLDPRYRTDATALFSLVRNLGSSIGVSVVTVLLVRNIQVNHSELSAFINPFNPNLWAVSPAAAGGDPTALSEVDGLVNIQAMMISYVNDFKLLMMMTLLAVPFVFLLRKPKAGPAAGGAPAAHMD
;
A
#
# COMPACT_ATOMS: atom_id res chain seq x y z
N PHE A 1 -10.42 -22.53 11.90
CA PHE A 1 -10.17 -23.27 13.15
C PHE A 1 -11.35 -24.12 13.63
N ALA A 2 -12.61 -23.67 13.47
CA ALA A 2 -13.79 -24.42 13.93
C ALA A 2 -14.02 -25.78 13.23
N THR A 3 -13.45 -26.02 12.05
CA THR A 3 -13.57 -27.27 11.28
C THR A 3 -12.38 -28.24 11.44
N LEU A 4 -11.39 -27.89 12.29
CA LEU A 4 -10.17 -28.69 12.53
C LEU A 4 -10.24 -29.41 13.89
N ASP A 5 -9.76 -30.66 13.90
CA ASP A 5 -9.56 -31.47 15.12
C ASP A 5 -8.73 -30.68 16.15
N PRO A 6 -9.15 -30.63 17.44
CA PRO A 6 -8.45 -29.90 18.49
C PRO A 6 -6.93 -30.08 18.52
N ARG A 7 -6.43 -31.29 18.20
CA ARG A 7 -4.99 -31.58 18.22
C ARG A 7 -4.17 -30.77 17.21
N TYR A 8 -4.78 -30.30 16.12
CA TYR A 8 -4.11 -29.56 15.05
C TYR A 8 -4.29 -28.04 15.14
N ARG A 9 -5.04 -27.54 16.13
CA ARG A 9 -5.36 -26.11 16.22
C ARG A 9 -4.14 -25.25 16.53
N THR A 10 -3.19 -25.76 17.33
CA THR A 10 -1.95 -25.06 17.66
C THR A 10 -1.06 -24.88 16.42
N ASP A 11 -0.80 -25.96 15.68
CA ASP A 11 -0.02 -25.93 14.44
C ASP A 11 -0.68 -25.07 13.36
N ALA A 12 -2.00 -25.15 13.22
CA ALA A 12 -2.76 -24.32 12.28
C ALA A 12 -2.65 -22.82 12.62
N THR A 13 -2.58 -22.47 13.91
CA THR A 13 -2.44 -21.07 14.35
C THR A 13 -1.04 -20.54 14.04
N ALA A 14 -0.01 -21.36 14.24
CA ALA A 14 1.37 -21.03 13.88
C ALA A 14 1.51 -20.83 12.36
N LEU A 15 0.96 -21.74 11.55
CA LEU A 15 0.96 -21.63 10.08
C LEU A 15 0.19 -20.40 9.60
N PHE A 16 -0.98 -20.10 10.16
CA PHE A 16 -1.75 -18.90 9.81
C PHE A 16 -0.94 -17.62 10.08
N SER A 17 -0.27 -17.56 11.23
CA SER A 17 0.57 -16.42 11.60
C SER A 17 1.77 -16.27 10.66
N LEU A 18 2.42 -17.38 10.29
CA LEU A 18 3.53 -17.40 9.34
C LEU A 18 3.10 -16.87 7.97
N VAL A 19 2.00 -17.40 7.41
CA VAL A 19 1.47 -16.97 6.11
C VAL A 19 1.07 -15.50 6.15
N ARG A 20 0.44 -15.04 7.24
CA ARG A 20 0.06 -13.63 7.41
C ARG A 20 1.27 -12.71 7.45
N ASN A 21 2.28 -13.04 8.24
CA ASN A 21 3.48 -12.24 8.37
C ASN A 21 4.25 -12.18 7.04
N LEU A 22 4.40 -13.34 6.37
CA LEU A 22 5.04 -13.41 5.05
C LEU A 22 4.27 -12.60 4.00
N GLY A 23 2.94 -12.74 3.96
CA GLY A 23 2.08 -11.98 3.07
C GLY A 23 2.17 -10.47 3.31
N SER A 24 2.20 -10.05 4.57
CA SER A 24 2.40 -8.65 4.94
C SER A 24 3.76 -8.12 4.48
N SER A 25 4.84 -8.87 4.69
CA SER A 25 6.18 -8.47 4.26
C SER A 25 6.26 -8.33 2.74
N ILE A 26 5.75 -9.32 2.00
CA ILE A 26 5.70 -9.28 0.53
C ILE A 26 4.89 -8.07 0.05
N GLY A 27 3.71 -7.85 0.64
CA GLY A 27 2.85 -6.72 0.29
C GLY A 27 3.54 -5.37 0.47
N VAL A 28 4.16 -5.15 1.64
CA VAL A 28 4.90 -3.91 1.93
C VAL A 28 6.08 -3.75 0.96
N SER A 29 6.85 -4.81 0.70
CA SER A 29 7.98 -4.75 -0.23
C SER A 29 7.55 -4.38 -1.65
N VAL A 30 6.48 -5.00 -2.17
CA VAL A 30 5.97 -4.71 -3.52
C VAL A 30 5.50 -3.26 -3.62
N VAL A 31 4.68 -2.80 -2.67
CA VAL A 31 4.20 -1.41 -2.65
C VAL A 31 5.38 -0.44 -2.55
N THR A 32 6.37 -0.71 -1.72
CA THR A 32 7.55 0.15 -1.58
C THR A 32 8.36 0.25 -2.88
N VAL A 33 8.59 -0.88 -3.56
CA VAL A 33 9.29 -0.90 -4.85
C VAL A 33 8.52 -0.13 -5.91
N LEU A 34 7.20 -0.32 -5.97
CA LEU A 34 6.33 0.41 -6.90
C LEU A 34 6.33 1.91 -6.60
N LEU A 35 6.24 2.32 -5.34
CA LEU A 35 6.30 3.71 -4.92
C LEU A 35 7.57 4.38 -5.44
N VAL A 36 8.74 3.83 -5.10
CA VAL A 36 10.04 4.40 -5.50
C VAL A 36 10.17 4.46 -7.02
N ARG A 37 9.79 3.39 -7.72
CA ARG A 37 9.83 3.34 -9.18
C ARG A 37 8.90 4.37 -9.81
N ASN A 38 7.68 4.49 -9.31
CA ASN A 38 6.68 5.40 -9.84
C ASN A 38 7.05 6.86 -9.57
N ILE A 39 7.69 7.17 -8.44
CA ILE A 39 8.22 8.52 -8.19
C ILE A 39 9.20 8.90 -9.29
N GLN A 40 10.14 8.02 -9.64
CA GLN A 40 11.11 8.30 -10.70
C GLN A 40 10.45 8.44 -12.08
N VAL A 41 9.48 7.58 -12.40
CA VAL A 41 8.73 7.67 -13.66
C VAL A 41 7.97 9.00 -13.74
N ASN A 42 7.16 9.32 -12.73
CA ASN A 42 6.38 10.54 -12.69
C ASN A 42 7.28 11.79 -12.68
N HIS A 43 8.41 11.74 -11.98
CA HIS A 43 9.38 12.84 -11.99
C HIS A 43 9.92 13.07 -13.40
N SER A 44 10.30 12.01 -14.12
CA SER A 44 10.80 12.11 -15.49
C SER A 44 9.75 12.63 -16.47
N GLU A 45 8.49 12.23 -16.30
CA GLU A 45 7.38 12.70 -17.13
C GLU A 45 7.05 14.18 -16.87
N LEU A 46 7.03 14.58 -15.60
CA LEU A 46 6.77 15.97 -15.21
C LEU A 46 7.94 16.90 -15.57
N SER A 47 9.18 16.47 -15.35
CA SER A 47 10.36 17.29 -15.67
C SER A 47 10.54 17.52 -17.17
N ALA A 48 9.99 16.66 -18.03
CA ALA A 48 9.98 16.87 -19.48
C ALA A 48 9.28 18.18 -19.90
N PHE A 49 8.36 18.70 -19.08
CA PHE A 49 7.69 19.98 -19.31
C PHE A 49 8.51 21.18 -18.83
N ILE A 50 9.58 20.96 -18.07
CA ILE A 50 10.48 22.01 -17.59
C ILE A 50 11.55 22.24 -18.66
N ASN A 51 11.20 23.00 -19.69
CA ASN A 51 12.12 23.39 -20.74
C ASN A 51 11.85 24.82 -21.23
N PRO A 52 12.84 25.51 -21.79
CA PRO A 52 12.70 26.91 -22.24
C PRO A 52 11.73 27.11 -23.40
N PHE A 53 11.29 26.05 -24.08
CA PHE A 53 10.35 26.14 -25.19
C PHE A 53 8.89 26.06 -24.73
N ASN A 54 8.64 25.77 -23.44
CA ASN A 54 7.30 25.70 -22.88
C ASN A 54 6.83 27.10 -22.44
N PRO A 55 5.81 27.69 -23.09
CA PRO A 55 5.31 29.02 -22.72
C PRO A 55 4.72 29.07 -21.31
N ASN A 56 4.24 27.94 -20.78
CA ASN A 56 3.72 27.88 -19.41
C ASN A 56 4.84 28.02 -18.38
N LEU A 57 6.05 27.53 -18.68
CA LEU A 57 7.19 27.72 -17.78
C LEU A 57 7.58 29.19 -17.71
N TRP A 58 7.60 29.90 -18.85
CA TRP A 58 7.83 31.34 -18.88
C TRP A 58 6.77 32.14 -18.11
N ALA A 59 5.51 31.69 -18.11
CA ALA A 59 4.45 32.35 -17.37
C ALA A 59 4.57 32.16 -15.85
N VAL A 60 5.04 30.99 -15.40
CA VAL A 60 5.11 30.63 -13.97
C VAL A 60 6.45 30.99 -13.35
N SER A 61 7.55 30.74 -14.05
CA SER A 61 8.92 31.01 -13.60
C SER A 61 9.81 31.41 -14.78
N PRO A 62 9.83 32.71 -15.14
CA PRO A 62 10.73 33.24 -16.16
C PRO A 62 12.21 32.96 -15.85
N ALA A 63 12.59 32.96 -14.58
CA ALA A 63 13.96 32.70 -14.14
C ALA A 63 14.38 31.25 -14.45
N ALA A 64 13.52 30.27 -14.14
CA ALA A 64 13.78 28.88 -14.49
C ALA A 64 13.80 28.67 -16.01
N ALA A 65 12.88 29.31 -16.74
CA ALA A 65 12.87 29.28 -18.21
C ALA A 65 14.13 29.90 -18.83
N GLY A 66 14.69 30.93 -18.18
CA GLY A 66 15.95 31.57 -18.52
C GLY A 66 17.20 30.79 -18.09
N GLY A 67 17.06 29.65 -17.41
CA GLY A 67 18.16 28.78 -17.01
C GLY A 67 18.81 29.14 -15.67
N ASP A 68 18.16 29.94 -14.83
CA ASP A 68 18.67 30.23 -13.48
C ASP A 68 18.72 28.95 -12.62
N PRO A 69 19.90 28.53 -12.11
CA PRO A 69 20.03 27.27 -11.38
C PRO A 69 19.22 27.21 -10.08
N THR A 70 19.05 28.35 -9.40
CA THR A 70 18.28 28.41 -8.15
C THR A 70 16.80 28.19 -8.43
N ALA A 71 16.24 28.91 -9.40
CA ALA A 71 14.86 28.75 -9.81
C ALA A 71 14.57 27.35 -10.38
N LEU A 72 15.52 26.75 -11.12
CA LEU A 72 15.39 25.38 -11.59
C LEU A 72 15.36 24.36 -10.44
N SER A 73 16.18 24.54 -9.42
CA SER A 73 16.18 23.68 -8.22
C SER A 73 14.86 23.78 -7.44
N GLU A 74 14.29 24.98 -7.32
CA GLU A 74 12.97 25.18 -6.70
C GLU A 74 11.86 24.47 -7.48
N VAL A 75 11.86 24.60 -8.81
CA VAL A 75 10.89 23.93 -9.68
C VAL A 75 11.05 22.41 -9.63
N ASP A 76 12.28 21.90 -9.62
CA ASP A 76 12.56 20.47 -9.48
C ASP A 76 12.04 19.91 -8.15
N GLY A 77 12.20 20.67 -7.05
CA GLY A 77 11.61 20.34 -5.76
C GLY A 77 10.08 20.20 -5.83
N LEU A 78 9.40 21.09 -6.55
CA LEU A 78 7.96 21.02 -6.78
C LEU A 78 7.58 19.81 -7.65
N VAL A 79 8.34 19.53 -8.71
CA VAL A 79 8.17 18.35 -9.57
C VAL A 79 8.25 17.08 -8.73
N ASN A 80 9.23 16.99 -7.83
CA ASN A 80 9.38 15.84 -6.94
C ASN A 80 8.20 15.69 -5.97
N ILE A 81 7.71 16.79 -5.38
CA ILE A 81 6.50 16.75 -4.54
C ILE A 81 5.29 16.21 -5.32
N GLN A 82 5.11 16.65 -6.56
CA GLN A 82 4.00 16.19 -7.40
C GLN A 82 4.17 14.73 -7.85
N ALA A 83 5.39 14.32 -8.19
CA ALA A 83 5.70 12.94 -8.52
C ALA A 83 5.40 11.99 -7.34
N MET A 84 5.74 12.40 -6.12
CA MET A 84 5.37 11.69 -4.89
C MET A 84 3.86 11.59 -4.73
N MET A 85 3.13 12.71 -4.88
CA MET A 85 1.67 12.72 -4.76
C MET A 85 1.01 11.73 -5.73
N ILE A 86 1.37 11.77 -7.02
CA ILE A 86 0.80 10.87 -8.04
C ILE A 86 1.13 9.41 -7.70
N SER A 87 2.36 9.14 -7.25
CA SER A 87 2.79 7.78 -6.90
C SER A 87 2.02 7.23 -5.71
N TYR A 88 1.78 8.02 -4.67
CA TYR A 88 0.94 7.63 -3.54
C TYR A 88 -0.50 7.34 -3.97
N VAL A 89 -1.09 8.18 -4.83
CA VAL A 89 -2.45 7.94 -5.38
C VAL A 89 -2.50 6.61 -6.14
N ASN A 90 -1.46 6.30 -6.92
CA ASN A 90 -1.37 5.03 -7.64
C ASN A 90 -1.29 3.83 -6.69
N ASP A 91 -0.50 3.94 -5.62
CA ASP A 91 -0.41 2.88 -4.60
C ASP A 91 -1.73 2.67 -3.86
N PHE A 92 -2.46 3.75 -3.52
CA PHE A 92 -3.80 3.61 -2.93
C PHE A 92 -4.78 2.91 -3.86
N LYS A 93 -4.74 3.20 -5.17
CA LYS A 93 -5.54 2.50 -6.17
C LYS A 93 -5.17 1.02 -6.25
N LEU A 94 -3.88 0.69 -6.20
CA LEU A 94 -3.41 -0.69 -6.18
C LEU A 94 -3.92 -1.43 -4.92
N LEU A 95 -3.78 -0.84 -3.74
CA LEU A 95 -4.29 -1.41 -2.48
C LEU A 95 -5.82 -1.59 -2.50
N MET A 96 -6.56 -0.62 -3.06
CA MET A 96 -8.00 -0.75 -3.27
C MET A 96 -8.34 -1.95 -4.17
N MET A 97 -7.64 -2.12 -5.30
CA MET A 97 -7.86 -3.26 -6.18
C MET A 97 -7.50 -4.59 -5.51
N MET A 98 -6.40 -4.65 -4.75
CA MET A 98 -6.01 -5.86 -4.01
C MET A 98 -7.05 -6.25 -2.96
N THR A 99 -7.59 -5.28 -2.23
CA THR A 99 -8.66 -5.54 -1.25
C THR A 99 -9.96 -5.98 -1.93
N LEU A 100 -10.34 -5.35 -3.05
CA LEU A 100 -11.51 -5.74 -3.84
C LEU A 100 -11.38 -7.19 -4.38
N LEU A 101 -10.19 -7.58 -4.83
CA LEU A 101 -9.89 -8.96 -5.25
C LEU A 101 -9.94 -9.97 -4.10
N ALA A 102 -9.74 -9.53 -2.85
CA ALA A 102 -9.86 -10.41 -1.68
C ALA A 102 -11.32 -10.68 -1.26
N VAL A 103 -12.25 -9.77 -1.58
CA VAL A 103 -13.68 -9.90 -1.27
C VAL A 103 -14.31 -11.21 -1.77
N PRO A 104 -14.16 -11.63 -3.04
CA PRO A 104 -14.77 -12.88 -3.52
C PRO A 104 -14.32 -14.12 -2.74
N PHE A 105 -13.09 -14.14 -2.21
CA PHE A 105 -12.62 -15.27 -1.42
C PHE A 105 -13.38 -15.45 -0.11
N VAL A 106 -13.99 -14.38 0.43
CA VAL A 106 -14.86 -14.46 1.61
C VAL A 106 -16.08 -15.34 1.36
N PHE A 107 -16.65 -15.32 0.16
CA PHE A 107 -17.78 -16.18 -0.19
C PHE A 107 -17.40 -17.66 -0.31
N LEU A 108 -16.12 -17.96 -0.54
CA LEU A 108 -15.59 -19.33 -0.58
C LEU A 108 -15.38 -19.91 0.83
N LEU A 109 -15.36 -19.08 1.88
CA LEU A 109 -15.25 -19.54 3.26
C LEU A 109 -16.56 -20.20 3.73
N ARG A 110 -16.51 -21.52 3.89
CA ARG A 110 -17.62 -22.33 4.40
C ARG A 110 -17.96 -21.94 5.84
N LYS A 111 -19.22 -21.59 6.09
CA LYS A 111 -19.72 -21.35 7.46
C LYS A 111 -19.44 -22.59 8.34
N PRO A 112 -18.84 -22.42 9.53
CA PRO A 112 -18.70 -23.53 10.48
C PRO A 112 -20.09 -24.08 10.82
N LYS A 113 -20.27 -25.40 10.75
CA LYS A 113 -21.41 -26.03 11.42
C LYS A 113 -21.22 -25.76 12.91
N ALA A 114 -22.17 -25.06 13.52
CA ALA A 114 -22.17 -24.83 14.96
C ALA A 114 -22.19 -26.19 15.68
N GLY A 115 -21.04 -26.62 16.19
CA GLY A 115 -20.97 -27.67 17.20
C GLY A 115 -21.36 -27.07 18.57
N PRO A 116 -21.90 -27.86 19.50
CA PRO A 116 -22.45 -27.37 20.75
C PRO A 116 -21.46 -26.46 21.47
N ALA A 117 -21.94 -25.31 21.95
CA ALA A 117 -21.18 -24.41 22.81
C ALA A 117 -20.62 -25.20 23.98
N ALA A 118 -19.30 -25.41 24.00
CA ALA A 118 -18.62 -25.94 25.17
C ALA A 118 -18.78 -24.88 26.28
N GLY A 119 -19.53 -25.26 27.31
CA GLY A 119 -19.98 -24.39 28.36
C GLY A 119 -18.90 -23.98 29.35
N GLY A 120 -19.27 -23.02 30.19
CA GLY A 120 -18.70 -22.79 31.50
C GLY A 120 -17.48 -21.88 31.52
N ALA A 121 -17.71 -20.59 31.71
CA ALA A 121 -16.71 -19.72 32.32
C ALA A 121 -16.37 -20.28 33.72
N PRO A 122 -15.10 -20.47 34.10
CA PRO A 122 -14.76 -20.73 35.49
C PRO A 122 -15.04 -19.47 36.30
N ALA A 123 -15.99 -19.58 37.23
CA ALA A 123 -16.25 -18.56 38.23
C ALA A 123 -14.97 -18.28 39.02
N ALA A 124 -14.63 -16.99 39.14
CA ALA A 124 -13.56 -16.51 40.00
C ALA A 124 -13.84 -16.92 41.45
N HIS A 125 -12.89 -17.62 42.07
CA HIS A 125 -12.88 -17.87 43.51
C HIS A 125 -12.36 -16.59 44.19
N MET A 126 -13.26 -15.83 44.81
CA MET A 126 -12.94 -14.90 45.88
C MET A 126 -13.09 -15.69 47.18
N ASP A 127 -11.98 -15.92 47.87
CA ASP A 127 -11.87 -15.94 49.34
C ASP A 127 -10.41 -15.63 49.69
#